data_AF-A0A1G7U997-F1
#
_entry.id   AF-A0A1G7U997-F1
#
_cell.length_a   1.000
_cell.length_b   1.000
_cell.length_c   1.000
_cell.angle_alpha   90.00
_cell.angle_beta   90.00
_cell.angle_gamma   90.00
#
_symmetry.space_group_name_H-M   'P 1'
#
loop_
_entity.id
_entity.type
_entity.pdbx_description
1 polymer ?
#
loop_
_entity_poly.entity_id
_entity_poly.type
_entity_poly.pdbx_seq_one_letter_code
_entity_poly.pdbx_strand_id
1 'polypeptide(L)' 'MMRDYDIKFVNKEITPFGGLSLFLKMLEKCHFEEQLEKCCIPVQGSNRGYKPIQLILGL' A
#
# COMPACT_ATOMS: atom_id res chain seq x y z
N MET A 1 -5.22 -13.26 -15.70
CA MET A 1 -4.00 -13.46 -16.51
C MET A 1 -2.83 -13.52 -15.54
N MET A 2 -2.16 -14.67 -15.43
CA MET A 2 -0.97 -14.82 -14.60
C MET A 2 0.17 -14.06 -15.27
N ARG A 3 0.76 -13.10 -14.57
CA ARG A 3 1.92 -12.34 -15.06
C ARG A 3 3.17 -13.03 -14.52
N ASP A 4 4.11 -13.34 -15.40
CA ASP A 4 5.44 -13.81 -14.98
C ASP A 4 6.20 -12.62 -14.41
N TYR A 5 6.36 -12.62 -13.09
CA TYR A 5 7.18 -11.63 -12.39
C TYR A 5 8.59 -12.18 -12.22
N ASP A 6 9.59 -11.41 -12.66
CA ASP A 6 11.01 -11.71 -12.43
C ASP A 6 11.36 -11.39 -10.97
N ILE A 7 11.70 -12.43 -10.19
CA ILE A 7 12.06 -12.31 -8.79
C ILE A 7 13.58 -12.21 -8.69
N LYS A 8 14.08 -11.09 -8.15
CA LYS A 8 15.51 -10.84 -7.97
C LYS A 8 15.89 -10.81 -6.50
N PHE A 9 17.02 -11.41 -6.16
CA PHE A 9 17.60 -11.39 -4.83
C PHE A 9 18.80 -10.44 -4.79
N VAL A 10 19.00 -9.79 -3.64
CA VAL A 10 20.10 -8.86 -3.40
C VAL A 10 20.88 -9.33 -2.18
N ASN A 11 22.21 -9.46 -2.32
CA ASN A 11 23.12 -9.84 -1.24
C ASN A 11 23.54 -8.65 -0.35
N LYS A 12 22.98 -7.47 -0.60
CA LYS A 12 23.20 -6.28 0.21
C LYS A 12 22.22 -6.28 1.37
N GLU A 13 22.73 -6.02 2.57
CA GLU A 13 21.88 -5.82 3.74
C GLU A 13 20.94 -4.63 3.52
N ILE A 14 19.65 -4.86 3.76
CA ILE A 14 18.61 -3.83 3.69
C ILE A 14 18.35 -3.36 5.11
N THR A 15 18.62 -2.09 5.38
CA THR A 15 18.26 -1.49 6.68
C THR A 15 16.73 -1.43 6.82
N PRO A 16 16.17 -1.40 8.04
CA PRO A 16 14.72 -1.27 8.23
C PRO A 16 14.11 -0.08 7.47
N PHE A 17 14.78 1.08 7.49
CA PHE A 17 14.35 2.26 6.74
C PHE A 17 14.46 2.07 5.22
N GLY A 18 15.52 1.41 4.74
CA GLY A 18 15.67 1.06 3.34
C GLY A 18 14.54 0.14 2.84
N GLY A 19 14.14 -0.82 3.67
CA GLY A 19 13.02 -1.72 3.39
C GLY A 19 11.69 -0.97 3.32
N LEU A 20 11.42 -0.07 4.27
CA LEU A 20 10.23 0.79 4.25
C LEU A 20 10.20 1.70 3.02
N SER A 21 11.33 2.31 2.65
CA SER A 21 11.40 3.16 1.45
C SER A 21 11.10 2.37 0.17
N LEU A 22 11.61 1.13 0.06
CA LEU A 22 11.31 0.26 -1.08
C LEU A 22 9.83 -0.12 -1.12
N PHE A 23 9.25 -0.45 0.03
CA PHE A 23 7.83 -0.78 0.15
C PHE A 23 6.92 0.38 -0.27
N LEU A 24 7.19 1.60 0.22
CA LEU A 24 6.41 2.79 -0.15
C LEU A 24 6.46 3.06 -1.66
N LYS A 25 7.65 2.97 -2.27
CA LYS A 25 7.81 3.09 -3.73
C LYS A 25 7.03 2.03 -4.49
N MET A 26 6.95 0.81 -3.98
CA MET A 26 6.15 -0.26 -4.58
C MET A 26 4.65 0.10 -4.53
N LEU A 27 4.15 0.58 -3.39
CA LEU A 27 2.75 1.01 -3.27
C LEU A 27 2.40 2.12 -4.26
N GLU A 28 3.29 3.12 -4.42
CA GLU A 28 3.13 4.18 -5.43
C GLU A 28 3.06 3.59 -6.84
N LYS A 29 3.97 2.68 -7.21
CA LYS A 29 3.98 2.04 -8.54
C LYS A 29 2.78 1.13 -8.81
N CYS A 30 2.16 0.62 -7.77
CA CYS A 30 0.93 -0.17 -7.86
C CYS A 30 -0.34 0.70 -7.94
N HIS A 31 -0.22 2.03 -7.94
CA HIS A 31 -1.37 2.95 -7.85
C HIS A 31 -2.26 2.59 -6.66
N PHE A 32 -1.63 2.31 -5.51
CA PHE A 32 -2.30 1.68 -4.37
C PHE A 32 -3.55 2.45 -3.91
N GLU A 33 -3.50 3.77 -3.85
CA GLU A 33 -4.64 4.62 -3.48
C GLU A 33 -5.84 4.42 -4.41
N GLU A 34 -5.63 4.45 -5.73
CA GLU A 34 -6.68 4.22 -6.73
C GLU A 34 -7.27 2.80 -6.65
N GLN A 35 -6.45 1.81 -6.29
CA GLN A 35 -6.95 0.44 -6.10
C GLN A 35 -7.74 0.33 -4.80
N LEU A 36 -7.31 1.03 -3.76
CA LEU A 36 -7.95 1.04 -2.45
C LEU A 36 -9.35 1.67 -2.51
N GLU A 37 -9.53 2.73 -3.30
CA GLU A 37 -10.86 3.33 -3.56
C GLU A 37 -11.84 2.36 -4.25
N LYS A 38 -11.32 1.42 -5.06
CA LYS A 38 -12.13 0.41 -5.77
C LYS A 38 -12.48 -0.78 -4.87
N CYS A 39 -11.80 -0.93 -3.75
CA CYS A 39 -12.08 -2.00 -2.79
C CYS A 39 -13.35 -1.67 -1.98
N CYS A 40 -14.14 -2.71 -1.68
CA CYS A 40 -15.29 -2.59 -0.78
C CYS A 40 -14.84 -2.52 0.68
N ILE A 41 -14.24 -1.40 1.08
CA ILE A 41 -13.77 -1.20 2.46
C ILE A 41 -14.97 -0.96 3.38
N PRO A 42 -14.99 -1.55 4.60
CA PRO A 42 -16.06 -1.29 5.56
C PRO A 42 -16.21 0.19 5.86
N VAL A 43 -17.43 0.70 5.70
CA VAL A 43 -17.77 2.09 6.04
C VAL A 43 -17.94 2.24 7.54
N GLN A 44 -17.52 3.39 8.06
CA GLN A 44 -17.70 3.71 9.47
C GLN A 44 -19.18 4.09 9.73
N GLY A 45 -19.79 3.50 10.76
CA GLY A 45 -21.22 3.68 11.07
C GLY A 45 -21.54 4.82 12.04
N SER A 46 -20.53 5.56 12.49
CA SER A 46 -20.69 6.75 13.33
C SER A 46 -20.85 7.99 12.45
N ASN A 47 -21.45 9.04 12.97
CA ASN A 47 -21.44 10.36 12.32
C ASN A 47 -20.12 11.13 12.54
N ARG A 48 -19.23 10.61 13.40
CA ARG A 48 -17.96 11.25 13.78
C ARG A 48 -16.70 10.46 13.38
N GLY A 49 -16.82 9.31 12.75
CA GLY A 49 -15.65 8.56 12.32
C GLY A 49 -14.99 9.13 11.07
N TYR A 50 -13.69 8.92 10.94
CA TYR A 50 -12.93 9.24 9.73
C TYR A 50 -13.32 8.30 8.59
N LYS A 51 -13.24 8.79 7.36
CA LYS A 51 -13.43 7.91 6.20
C LYS A 51 -12.33 6.82 6.24
N PRO A 52 -12.64 5.55 5.90
CA PRO A 52 -11.66 4.46 5.97
C PRO A 52 -10.36 4.75 5.21
N ILE A 53 -10.47 5.42 4.06
CA ILE A 53 -9.31 5.80 3.23
C ILE A 53 -8.33 6.73 3.97
N GLN A 54 -8.85 7.67 4.78
CA GLN A 54 -8.02 8.62 5.53
C GLN A 54 -7.19 7.91 6.59
N LEU A 55 -7.77 6.91 7.26
CA LEU A 55 -7.07 6.13 8.27
C LEU A 55 -5.91 5.31 7.69
N ILE A 56 -6.07 4.81 6.47
CA ILE A 56 -5.05 4.00 5.79
C ILE A 56 -3.93 4.89 5.23
N LEU A 57 -4.28 6.05 4.68
CA LEU A 57 -3.32 7.00 4.11
C LEU A 57 -2.66 7.91 5.17
N GLY A 58 -3.21 7.96 6.38
CA GLY A 58 -2.72 8.84 7.45
C GLY A 58 -3.01 10.32 7.21
N LEU A 59 -4.16 10.64 6.57
CA LEU A 59 -4.61 11.99 6.21
C LEU A 59 -5.54 12.61 7.26
#